data_AF-A0A1D6I9B1-F1
#
_entry.id   AF-A0A1D6I9B1-F1
#
_cell.length_a   1.000
_cell.length_b   1.000
_cell.length_c   1.000
_cell.angle_alpha   90.00
_cell.angle_beta   90.00
_cell.angle_gamma   90.00
#
_symmetry.space_group_name_H-M   'P 1'
#
loop_
_entity.id
_entity.type
_entity.pdbx_description
1 polymer ?
#
loop_
_entity_poly.entity_id
_entity_poly.type
_entity_poly.pdbx_seq_one_letter_code
_entity_poly.pdbx_strand_id
1 'polypeptide(L)'
;MQRAALVGSPLVPVGPLAQLAVRRRCRFHGGVRVRSSTGKDGTGTGTGGGSEGGDGAGAAASWLSSAVGEKVDELLRREENRALLEGVEDAERRVERARAALADIERQEAAARLAREEVRRLEKRRDEIAESQRELLQAREMIDEAQRSLSSSLDEGSFGDMSSGDVDEDNERIESVKAAAVSSVVGVLASLPISFYEVEDLPQLFLRSSIVFISCALFGVTFRYAVRRDLDNIQLKTGAPAAFAFVRGLALLESGRTFELSTDTLISVTLDAAVSVVENIFIFLPAAVALDYCFKMRFLSPFPRRKQ
;
A
#
# COMPACT_ATOMS: atom_id res chain seq x y z
N MET A 1 -35.28 -9.74 -18.84
CA MET A 1 -34.77 -9.13 -20.09
C MET A 1 -34.28 -7.73 -19.79
N GLN A 2 -32.97 -7.51 -19.64
CA GLN A 2 -32.30 -6.20 -19.82
C GLN A 2 -30.80 -6.41 -19.59
N ARG A 3 -30.07 -6.72 -20.67
CA ARG A 3 -28.62 -6.57 -20.78
C ARG A 3 -28.39 -5.24 -21.49
N ALA A 4 -28.04 -4.20 -20.76
CA ALA A 4 -27.57 -2.95 -21.33
C ALA A 4 -26.03 -2.98 -21.32
N ALA A 5 -25.45 -3.31 -22.48
CA ALA A 5 -24.10 -2.93 -22.84
C ALA A 5 -24.08 -1.42 -23.12
N LEU A 6 -22.98 -0.72 -22.79
CA LEU A 6 -22.46 0.51 -23.43
C LEU A 6 -21.49 1.25 -22.48
N VAL A 7 -20.20 0.88 -22.49
CA VAL A 7 -19.12 1.86 -22.28
C VAL A 7 -18.04 1.52 -23.29
N GLY A 8 -18.12 2.17 -24.45
CA GLY A 8 -17.13 2.08 -25.51
C GLY A 8 -15.84 2.80 -25.09
N SER A 9 -14.73 2.09 -25.14
CA SER A 9 -13.40 2.70 -25.07
C SER A 9 -13.01 3.27 -26.44
N PRO A 10 -12.40 4.46 -26.49
CA PRO A 10 -12.11 5.16 -27.74
C PRO A 10 -10.95 4.48 -28.48
N LEU A 11 -11.25 4.05 -29.70
CA LEU A 11 -10.28 3.63 -30.71
C LEU A 11 -9.48 4.84 -31.16
N VAL A 12 -8.25 5.00 -30.67
CA VAL A 12 -7.29 5.96 -31.24
C VAL A 12 -6.61 5.28 -32.44
N PRO A 13 -6.66 5.88 -33.64
CA PRO A 13 -6.16 5.26 -34.87
C PRO A 13 -4.64 5.32 -34.91
N VAL A 14 -4.03 4.14 -35.03
CA VAL A 14 -2.59 3.98 -35.28
C VAL A 14 -2.36 4.22 -36.78
N GLY A 15 -1.91 5.42 -37.13
CA GLY A 15 -1.51 5.77 -38.50
C GLY A 15 -0.25 5.01 -38.94
N PRO A 16 -0.16 4.58 -40.22
CA PRO A 16 0.91 3.75 -40.73
C PRO A 16 2.11 4.62 -41.14
N LEU A 17 3.04 4.88 -40.21
CA LEU A 17 4.38 5.38 -40.52
C LEU A 17 5.47 4.45 -39.96
N ALA A 18 5.20 3.15 -40.00
CA ALA A 18 6.13 2.10 -39.58
C ALA A 18 6.48 1.19 -40.77
N GLN A 19 6.92 1.75 -41.89
CA GLN A 19 7.60 0.99 -42.94
C GLN A 19 8.82 1.76 -43.45
N LEU A 20 9.92 1.02 -43.59
CA LEU A 20 11.19 1.38 -44.25
C LEU A 20 12.17 2.28 -43.47
N ALA A 21 12.92 1.66 -42.57
CA ALA A 21 14.33 2.03 -42.37
C ALA A 21 15.19 0.77 -42.14
N VAL A 22 15.25 -0.10 -43.16
CA VAL A 22 16.29 -1.13 -43.29
C VAL A 22 17.58 -0.40 -43.69
N ARG A 23 18.32 0.18 -42.73
CA ARG A 23 19.65 0.72 -43.00
C ARG A 23 20.73 -0.28 -42.57
N ARG A 24 21.46 -0.71 -43.59
CA ARG A 24 22.53 -1.69 -43.59
C ARG A 24 23.54 -1.45 -42.46
N ARG A 25 23.78 -2.53 -41.72
CA ARG A 25 24.81 -2.69 -40.70
C ARG A 25 26.20 -2.64 -41.37
N CYS A 26 26.74 -1.44 -41.58
CA CYS A 26 28.14 -1.29 -41.98
C CYS A 26 29.02 -1.61 -40.76
N ARG A 27 29.57 -2.83 -40.80
CA ARG A 27 30.46 -3.42 -39.80
C ARG A 27 31.83 -2.73 -39.92
N PHE A 28 32.01 -1.56 -39.30
CA PHE A 28 33.31 -0.90 -39.27
C PHE A 28 34.19 -1.55 -38.18
N HIS A 29 35.00 -2.52 -38.59
CA HIS A 29 36.17 -2.97 -37.83
C HIS A 29 37.25 -1.88 -37.93
N GLY A 30 37.15 -0.87 -37.07
CA GLY A 30 38.16 0.18 -36.95
C GLY A 30 38.64 0.25 -35.50
N GLY A 31 39.37 -0.75 -35.05
CA GLY A 31 40.06 -0.72 -33.76
C GLY A 31 41.22 0.26 -33.82
N VAL A 32 40.96 1.56 -33.63
CA VAL A 32 42.02 2.53 -33.39
C VAL A 32 42.35 2.47 -31.90
N ARG A 33 43.32 1.62 -31.56
CA ARG A 33 43.98 1.63 -30.26
C ARG A 33 44.85 2.89 -30.21
N VAL A 34 44.29 4.00 -29.74
CA VAL A 34 45.06 5.19 -29.38
C VAL A 34 45.85 4.84 -28.11
N ARG A 35 47.14 4.55 -28.31
CA ARG A 35 48.12 4.44 -27.24
C ARG A 35 48.38 5.85 -26.71
N SER A 36 47.68 6.23 -25.65
CA SER A 36 48.01 7.41 -24.87
C SER A 36 49.35 7.16 -24.17
N SER A 37 50.44 7.61 -24.78
CA SER A 37 51.66 7.86 -24.03
C SER A 37 51.39 9.06 -23.14
N THR A 38 51.19 8.78 -21.85
CA THR A 38 51.34 9.74 -20.76
C THR A 38 52.75 10.32 -20.81
N GLY A 39 52.92 11.37 -21.61
CA GLY A 39 54.07 12.25 -21.63
C GLY A 39 54.06 13.06 -20.35
N LYS A 40 54.62 12.43 -19.31
CA LYS A 40 55.01 12.96 -18.01
C LYS A 40 55.36 14.44 -18.07
N ASP A 41 54.49 15.24 -17.45
CA ASP A 41 54.70 16.51 -16.77
C ASP A 41 56.16 16.95 -16.73
N GLY A 42 56.59 17.63 -17.79
CA GLY A 42 57.76 18.49 -17.79
C GLY A 42 57.37 19.87 -17.30
N THR A 43 56.68 19.97 -16.16
CA THR A 43 56.44 21.23 -15.48
C THR A 43 57.76 21.66 -14.85
N GLY A 44 58.65 22.19 -15.70
CA GLY A 44 59.79 22.98 -15.28
C GLY A 44 59.27 24.29 -14.71
N THR A 45 58.79 24.26 -13.47
CA THR A 45 58.75 25.42 -12.58
C THR A 45 60.19 25.85 -12.35
N GLY A 46 60.74 26.57 -13.32
CA GLY A 46 61.94 27.38 -13.16
C GLY A 46 61.59 28.59 -12.31
N THR A 47 61.43 28.37 -11.02
CA THR A 47 61.32 29.42 -10.00
C THR A 47 62.74 29.94 -9.72
N GLY A 48 63.36 30.60 -10.69
CA GLY A 48 64.50 31.48 -10.45
C GLY A 48 63.92 32.89 -10.35
N GLY A 49 63.82 33.55 -9.19
CA GLY A 49 64.83 33.60 -8.15
C GLY A 49 65.77 34.75 -8.46
N GLY A 50 65.33 35.97 -8.10
CA GLY A 50 66.14 37.15 -7.80
C GLY A 50 67.20 37.57 -8.81
N SER A 51 66.97 38.70 -9.48
CA SER A 51 68.02 39.72 -9.52
C SER A 51 67.40 41.08 -9.77
N GLU A 52 67.49 41.93 -8.75
CA GLU A 52 67.21 43.36 -8.74
C GLU A 52 68.20 44.11 -9.66
N GLY A 53 68.20 43.78 -10.95
CA GLY A 53 68.89 44.51 -12.01
C GLY A 53 67.87 45.33 -12.79
N GLY A 54 67.19 46.24 -12.09
CA GLY A 54 66.09 47.05 -12.59
C GLY A 54 66.50 47.96 -13.76
N ASP A 55 65.53 48.15 -14.64
CA ASP A 55 65.46 49.10 -15.75
C ASP A 55 66.31 48.82 -17.00
N GLY A 56 67.60 48.50 -16.92
CA GLY A 56 68.43 48.41 -18.14
C GLY A 56 68.05 47.27 -19.10
N ALA A 57 67.95 46.04 -18.58
CA ALA A 57 67.65 44.85 -19.39
C ALA A 57 66.17 44.80 -19.81
N GLY A 58 65.26 45.21 -18.91
CA GLY A 58 63.84 45.36 -19.22
C GLY A 58 63.59 46.44 -20.28
N ALA A 59 64.27 47.58 -20.19
CA ALA A 59 64.22 48.61 -21.21
C ALA A 59 64.74 48.09 -22.55
N ALA A 60 65.92 47.45 -22.59
CA ALA A 60 66.47 46.89 -23.83
C ALA A 60 65.56 45.82 -24.45
N ALA A 61 64.99 44.91 -23.64
CA ALA A 61 64.03 43.92 -24.10
C ALA A 61 62.74 44.57 -24.61
N SER A 62 62.23 45.60 -23.92
CA SER A 62 61.05 46.35 -24.37
C SER A 62 61.32 47.13 -25.66
N TRP A 63 62.53 47.70 -25.81
CA TRP A 63 62.95 48.45 -26.99
C TRP A 63 63.12 47.52 -28.19
N LEU A 64 63.74 46.35 -27.98
CA LEU A 64 63.83 45.30 -28.98
C LEU A 64 62.45 44.78 -29.35
N SER A 65 61.57 44.52 -28.37
CA SER A 65 60.19 44.09 -28.63
C SER A 65 59.40 45.16 -29.39
N SER A 66 59.61 46.43 -29.08
CA SER A 66 58.98 47.56 -29.78
C SER A 66 59.53 47.71 -31.19
N ALA A 67 60.84 47.62 -31.39
CA ALA A 67 61.48 47.72 -32.70
C ALA A 67 61.14 46.51 -33.60
N VAL A 68 61.08 45.31 -33.01
CA VAL A 68 60.61 44.10 -33.70
C VAL A 68 59.12 44.22 -34.00
N GLY A 69 58.32 44.72 -33.06
CA GLY A 69 56.89 45.00 -33.27
C GLY A 69 56.68 45.97 -34.43
N GLU A 70 57.40 47.09 -34.42
CA GLU A 70 57.37 48.09 -35.49
C GLU A 70 57.83 47.49 -36.84
N LYS A 71 58.90 46.69 -36.86
CA LYS A 71 59.37 46.08 -38.11
C LYS A 71 58.41 45.02 -38.64
N VAL A 72 57.77 44.27 -37.76
CA VAL A 72 56.70 43.33 -38.11
C VAL A 72 55.50 44.09 -38.66
N ASP A 73 55.05 45.16 -38.00
CA ASP A 73 53.97 46.01 -38.48
C ASP A 73 54.27 46.62 -39.86
N GLU A 74 55.51 47.07 -40.07
CA GLU A 74 55.93 47.58 -41.38
C GLU A 74 55.94 46.48 -42.46
N LEU A 75 56.37 45.27 -42.13
CA LEU A 75 56.31 44.12 -43.04
C LEU A 75 54.86 43.71 -43.33
N LEU A 76 53.97 43.71 -42.34
CA LEU A 76 52.55 43.42 -42.50
C LEU A 76 51.87 44.45 -43.42
N ARG A 77 52.33 45.70 -43.40
CA ARG A 77 51.77 46.79 -44.21
C ARG A 77 52.24 46.81 -45.67
N ARG A 78 53.24 45.99 -46.05
CA ARG A 78 53.69 45.88 -47.44
C ARG A 78 52.64 45.21 -48.31
N GLU A 79 52.41 45.73 -49.51
CA GLU A 79 51.42 45.21 -50.46
C GLU A 79 51.63 43.72 -50.80
N GLU A 80 52.88 43.26 -50.85
CA GLU A 80 53.24 41.85 -51.12
C GLU A 80 52.65 40.88 -50.09
N ASN A 81 52.57 41.29 -48.82
CA ASN A 81 52.05 40.45 -47.73
C ASN A 81 50.53 40.52 -47.60
N ARG A 82 49.83 41.36 -48.39
CA ARG A 82 48.37 41.47 -48.34
C ARG A 82 47.67 40.15 -48.68
N ALA A 83 48.19 39.41 -49.67
CA ALA A 83 47.65 38.10 -50.03
C ALA A 83 47.88 37.04 -48.93
N LEU A 84 48.99 37.14 -48.19
CA LEU A 84 49.26 36.26 -47.05
C LEU A 84 48.34 36.61 -45.87
N LEU A 85 48.12 37.90 -45.59
CA LEU A 85 47.19 38.37 -44.57
C LEU A 85 45.75 37.92 -44.88
N GLU A 86 45.28 38.12 -46.11
CA GLU A 86 43.95 37.65 -46.55
C GLU A 86 43.82 36.13 -46.41
N GLY A 87 44.86 35.37 -46.81
CA GLY A 87 44.91 33.92 -46.64
C GLY A 87 44.89 33.47 -45.17
N VAL A 88 45.58 34.20 -44.29
CA VAL A 88 45.58 33.95 -42.84
C VAL A 88 44.21 34.27 -42.24
N GLU A 89 43.60 35.40 -42.60
CA GLU A 89 42.24 35.75 -42.18
C GLU A 89 41.20 34.73 -42.66
N ASP A 90 41.32 34.24 -43.89
CA ASP A 90 40.45 33.17 -44.40
C ASP A 90 40.64 31.84 -43.67
N ALA A 91 41.90 31.50 -43.35
CA ALA A 91 42.22 30.34 -42.53
C ALA A 91 41.65 30.48 -41.11
N GLU A 92 41.75 31.67 -40.52
CA GLU A 92 41.18 32.00 -39.20
C GLU A 92 39.65 31.85 -39.22
N ARG A 93 38.96 32.45 -40.20
CA ARG A 93 37.50 32.29 -40.38
C ARG A 93 37.09 30.83 -40.53
N ARG A 94 37.91 29.99 -41.19
CA ARG A 94 37.66 28.53 -41.29
C ARG A 94 37.83 27.82 -39.95
N VAL A 95 38.86 28.18 -39.18
CA VAL A 95 39.09 27.63 -37.84
C VAL A 95 38.00 28.05 -36.88
N GLU A 96 37.55 29.30 -36.91
CA GLU A 96 36.44 29.77 -36.08
C GLU A 96 35.14 29.01 -36.38
N ARG A 97 34.80 28.83 -37.67
CA ARG A 97 33.63 27.99 -38.05
C ARG A 97 33.77 26.55 -37.57
N ALA A 98 34.97 25.98 -37.66
CA ALA A 98 35.23 24.62 -37.17
C ALA A 98 35.13 24.52 -35.64
N ARG A 99 35.62 25.54 -34.90
CA ARG A 99 35.49 25.63 -33.44
C ARG A 99 34.02 25.79 -33.02
N ALA A 100 33.25 26.61 -33.73
CA ALA A 100 31.82 26.75 -33.47
C ALA A 100 31.06 25.43 -33.71
N ALA A 101 31.34 24.75 -34.83
CA ALA A 101 30.75 23.44 -35.11
C ALA A 101 31.16 22.37 -34.07
N LEU A 102 32.40 22.39 -33.60
CA LEU A 102 32.86 21.50 -32.54
C LEU A 102 32.12 21.76 -31.22
N ALA A 103 31.95 23.03 -30.83
CA ALA A 103 31.19 23.40 -29.64
C ALA A 103 29.70 22.99 -29.72
N ASP A 104 29.12 23.02 -30.92
CA ASP A 104 27.76 22.52 -31.16
C ASP A 104 27.66 21.00 -31.00
N ILE A 105 28.62 20.26 -31.57
CA ILE A 105 28.71 18.80 -31.43
C ILE A 105 28.89 18.41 -29.96
N GLU A 106 29.80 19.05 -29.24
CA GLU A 106 30.03 18.79 -27.81
C GLU A 106 28.77 19.02 -26.98
N ARG A 107 28.00 20.07 -27.27
CA ARG A 107 26.71 20.32 -26.61
C ARG A 107 25.69 19.23 -26.92
N GLN A 108 25.61 18.76 -28.16
CA GLN A 108 24.72 17.66 -28.53
C GLN A 108 25.15 16.34 -27.90
N GLU A 109 26.45 16.06 -27.83
CA GLU A 109 26.99 14.86 -27.19
C GLU A 109 26.75 14.87 -25.68
N ALA A 110 26.90 16.01 -25.02
CA ALA A 110 26.56 16.16 -23.60
C ALA A 110 25.06 15.91 -23.34
N ALA A 111 24.18 16.49 -24.17
CA ALA A 111 22.73 16.26 -24.07
C ALA A 111 22.37 14.79 -24.37
N ALA A 112 22.98 14.19 -25.39
CA ALA A 112 22.77 12.78 -25.73
C ALA A 112 23.30 11.83 -24.65
N ARG A 113 24.38 12.18 -23.95
CA ARG A 113 24.91 11.43 -22.82
C ARG A 113 23.92 11.41 -21.66
N LEU A 114 23.39 12.57 -21.27
CA LEU A 114 22.38 12.68 -20.21
C LEU A 114 21.12 11.85 -20.54
N ALA A 115 20.61 11.98 -21.77
CA ALA A 115 19.45 11.20 -22.21
C ALA A 115 19.72 9.68 -22.16
N ARG A 116 20.93 9.23 -22.53
CA ARG A 116 21.31 7.81 -22.43
C ARG A 116 21.42 7.32 -21.00
N GLU A 117 21.93 8.15 -20.09
CA GLU A 117 22.04 7.82 -18.67
C GLU A 117 20.65 7.70 -18.02
N GLU A 118 19.70 8.56 -18.40
CA GLU A 118 18.30 8.45 -17.96
C GLU A 118 17.63 7.18 -18.48
N VAL A 119 17.78 6.87 -19.78
CA VAL A 119 17.26 5.61 -20.35
C VAL A 119 17.84 4.41 -19.62
N ARG A 120 19.16 4.39 -19.39
CA ARG A 120 19.83 3.31 -18.64
C ARG A 120 19.30 3.18 -17.21
N ARG A 121 19.00 4.30 -16.54
CA ARG A 121 18.40 4.29 -15.20
C ARG A 121 16.98 3.71 -15.22
N LEU A 122 16.19 4.04 -16.23
CA LEU A 122 14.83 3.51 -16.40
C LEU A 122 14.84 2.02 -16.75
N GLU A 123 15.77 1.58 -17.60
CA GLU A 123 15.99 0.17 -17.91
C GLU A 123 16.36 -0.62 -16.65
N LYS A 124 17.30 -0.11 -15.84
CA LYS A 124 17.66 -0.74 -14.56
C LYS A 124 16.46 -0.90 -13.63
N ARG A 125 15.61 0.12 -13.51
CA ARG A 125 14.38 0.06 -12.71
C ARG A 125 13.38 -0.95 -13.27
N ARG A 126 13.26 -1.05 -14.59
CA ARG A 126 12.41 -2.05 -15.25
C ARG A 126 12.90 -3.46 -14.94
N ASP A 127 14.21 -3.69 -14.97
CA ASP A 127 14.80 -5.00 -14.66
C ASP A 127 14.63 -5.36 -13.18
N GLU A 128 14.82 -4.41 -12.26
CA GLU A 128 14.54 -4.57 -10.82
C GLU A 128 13.05 -4.93 -10.57
N ILE A 129 12.12 -4.27 -11.27
CA ILE A 129 10.69 -4.60 -11.19
C ILE A 129 10.43 -6.01 -11.74
N ALA A 130 11.03 -6.38 -12.87
CA ALA A 130 10.87 -7.71 -13.45
C ALA A 130 11.43 -8.82 -12.55
N GLU A 131 12.52 -8.56 -11.84
CA GLU A 131 13.09 -9.47 -10.84
C GLU A 131 12.16 -9.61 -9.63
N SER A 132 11.69 -8.50 -9.07
CA SER A 132 10.73 -8.53 -7.95
C SER A 132 9.44 -9.28 -8.29
N GLN A 133 8.95 -9.16 -9.53
CA GLN A 133 7.78 -9.93 -9.99
C GLN A 133 8.04 -11.44 -10.04
N ARG A 134 9.26 -11.86 -10.39
CA ARG A 134 9.64 -13.29 -10.35
C ARG A 134 9.73 -13.80 -8.92
N GLU A 135 10.32 -13.01 -8.02
CA GLU A 135 10.39 -13.35 -6.59
C GLU A 135 8.99 -13.49 -5.97
N LEU A 136 8.06 -12.57 -6.30
CA LEU A 136 6.67 -12.65 -5.83
C LEU A 136 5.94 -13.88 -6.37
N LEU A 137 6.18 -14.26 -7.63
CA LEU A 137 5.60 -15.48 -8.20
C LEU A 137 6.14 -16.74 -7.51
N GLN A 138 7.45 -16.81 -7.27
CA GLN A 138 8.07 -17.93 -6.54
C GLN A 138 7.58 -18.02 -5.09
N ALA A 139 7.50 -16.89 -4.39
CA ALA A 139 6.98 -16.84 -3.02
C ALA A 139 5.52 -17.32 -2.96
N ARG A 140 4.70 -16.94 -3.96
CA ARG A 140 3.32 -17.40 -4.05
C ARG A 140 3.23 -18.92 -4.32
N GLU A 141 4.08 -19.46 -5.17
CA GLU A 141 4.14 -20.91 -5.41
C GLU A 141 4.51 -21.68 -4.14
N MET A 142 5.48 -21.18 -3.36
CA MET A 142 5.82 -21.76 -2.05
C MET A 142 4.66 -21.71 -1.06
N ILE A 143 3.87 -20.63 -1.05
CA ILE A 143 2.66 -20.52 -0.21
C ILE A 143 1.61 -21.51 -0.65
N ASP A 144 1.36 -21.65 -1.95
CA ASP A 144 0.38 -22.61 -2.48
C ASP A 144 0.80 -24.05 -2.19
N GLU A 145 2.11 -24.35 -2.22
CA GLU A 145 2.65 -25.65 -1.83
C GLU A 145 2.52 -25.90 -0.33
N ALA A 146 2.87 -24.91 0.51
CA ALA A 146 2.66 -24.99 1.95
C ALA A 146 1.17 -25.15 2.32
N GLN A 147 0.27 -24.45 1.61
CA GLN A 147 -1.17 -24.59 1.78
C GLN A 147 -1.63 -25.99 1.37
N ARG A 148 -1.14 -26.53 0.25
CA ARG A 148 -1.44 -27.91 -0.16
C ARG A 148 -0.94 -28.93 0.86
N SER A 149 0.27 -28.75 1.39
CA SER A 149 0.79 -29.60 2.48
C SER A 149 -0.09 -29.52 3.72
N LEU A 150 -0.50 -28.30 4.11
CA LEU A 150 -1.39 -28.11 5.26
C LEU A 150 -2.76 -28.77 5.02
N SER A 151 -3.38 -28.55 3.86
CA SER A 151 -4.63 -29.21 3.47
C SER A 151 -4.50 -30.73 3.48
N SER A 152 -3.42 -31.28 2.91
CA SER A 152 -3.19 -32.73 2.94
C SER A 152 -2.98 -33.26 4.36
N SER A 153 -2.32 -32.50 5.24
CA SER A 153 -2.14 -32.87 6.65
C SER A 153 -3.43 -32.76 7.46
N LEU A 154 -4.29 -31.80 7.11
CA LEU A 154 -5.62 -31.65 7.68
C LEU A 154 -6.53 -32.80 7.21
N ASP A 155 -6.45 -33.20 5.94
CA ASP A 155 -7.26 -34.29 5.40
C ASP A 155 -6.84 -35.65 5.99
N GLU A 156 -5.53 -35.93 6.07
CA GLU A 156 -4.98 -37.13 6.75
C GLU A 156 -5.27 -37.11 8.26
N GLY A 157 -5.31 -35.92 8.89
CA GLY A 157 -5.61 -35.77 10.31
C GLY A 157 -7.10 -35.74 10.67
N SER A 158 -8.00 -35.42 9.73
CA SER A 158 -9.37 -35.00 10.07
C SER A 158 -10.51 -35.80 9.42
N PHE A 159 -10.29 -36.65 8.41
CA PHE A 159 -11.43 -37.25 7.67
C PHE A 159 -11.58 -38.78 7.75
N GLY A 160 -10.83 -39.45 8.63
CA GLY A 160 -10.93 -40.90 8.82
C GLY A 160 -12.00 -41.41 9.79
N ASP A 161 -12.51 -40.60 10.74
CA ASP A 161 -13.25 -41.16 11.89
C ASP A 161 -14.49 -40.37 12.38
N MET A 162 -15.07 -39.44 11.60
CA MET A 162 -16.26 -38.73 12.12
C MET A 162 -17.39 -38.39 11.13
N SER A 163 -17.32 -38.77 9.85
CA SER A 163 -18.38 -38.37 8.90
C SER A 163 -19.66 -39.24 8.91
N SER A 164 -19.74 -40.27 9.75
CA SER A 164 -21.02 -41.00 9.96
C SER A 164 -21.94 -40.36 11.01
N GLY A 165 -21.51 -39.25 11.63
CA GLY A 165 -22.29 -38.47 12.60
C GLY A 165 -22.86 -37.14 12.09
N ASP A 166 -22.46 -36.65 10.91
CA ASP A 166 -22.60 -35.24 10.51
C ASP A 166 -24.06 -34.76 10.34
N VAL A 167 -24.98 -35.64 9.91
CA VAL A 167 -26.37 -35.25 9.64
C VAL A 167 -27.10 -34.79 10.90
N ASP A 168 -26.73 -35.31 12.09
CA ASP A 168 -27.34 -34.89 13.35
C ASP A 168 -26.76 -33.55 13.84
N GLU A 169 -25.43 -33.38 13.74
CA GLU A 169 -24.77 -32.14 14.17
C GLU A 169 -25.19 -30.94 13.29
N ASP A 170 -25.27 -31.12 11.97
CA ASP A 170 -25.73 -30.07 11.07
C ASP A 170 -27.20 -29.68 11.32
N ASN A 171 -28.06 -30.66 11.59
CA ASN A 171 -29.43 -30.34 11.97
C ASN A 171 -29.48 -29.60 13.31
N GLU A 172 -28.67 -30.00 14.29
CA GLU A 172 -28.57 -29.32 15.58
C GLU A 172 -28.05 -27.89 15.44
N ARG A 173 -27.14 -27.63 14.50
CA ARG A 173 -26.66 -26.29 14.14
C ARG A 173 -27.77 -25.44 13.52
N ILE A 174 -28.56 -26.00 12.60
CA ILE A 174 -29.69 -25.26 11.99
C ILE A 174 -30.73 -24.85 13.03
N GLU A 175 -31.02 -25.72 13.99
CA GLU A 175 -31.96 -25.41 15.08
C GLU A 175 -31.42 -24.36 16.06
N SER A 176 -30.11 -24.37 16.37
CA SER A 176 -29.51 -23.30 17.17
C SER A 176 -29.51 -21.96 16.43
N VAL A 177 -29.30 -21.97 15.11
CA VAL A 177 -29.42 -20.76 14.27
C VAL A 177 -30.85 -20.22 14.28
N LYS A 178 -31.88 -21.09 14.21
CA LYS A 178 -33.28 -20.66 14.34
C LYS A 178 -33.55 -20.04 15.71
N ALA A 179 -33.05 -20.63 16.79
CA ALA A 179 -33.16 -20.06 18.14
C ALA A 179 -32.45 -18.70 18.24
N ALA A 180 -31.26 -18.58 17.65
CA ALA A 180 -30.51 -17.33 17.57
C ALA A 180 -31.31 -16.24 16.83
N ALA A 181 -31.91 -16.58 15.69
CA ALA A 181 -32.69 -15.63 14.88
C ALA A 181 -33.97 -15.16 15.60
N VAL A 182 -34.71 -16.07 16.24
CA VAL A 182 -35.92 -15.71 16.99
C VAL A 182 -35.57 -14.79 18.16
N SER A 183 -34.58 -15.18 18.96
CA SER A 183 -34.15 -14.40 20.13
C SER A 183 -33.56 -13.05 19.75
N SER A 184 -32.81 -12.94 18.65
CA SER A 184 -32.25 -11.66 18.21
C SER A 184 -33.32 -10.70 17.73
N VAL A 185 -34.30 -11.18 16.95
CA VAL A 185 -35.45 -10.35 16.50
C VAL A 185 -36.26 -9.87 17.70
N VAL A 186 -36.64 -10.78 18.60
CA VAL A 186 -37.43 -10.42 19.80
C VAL A 186 -36.64 -9.53 20.74
N GLY A 187 -35.34 -9.77 20.92
CA GLY A 187 -34.46 -8.95 21.75
C GLY A 187 -34.30 -7.53 21.22
N VAL A 188 -34.11 -7.38 19.90
CA VAL A 188 -34.11 -6.06 19.25
C VAL A 188 -35.46 -5.38 19.45
N LEU A 189 -36.57 -6.06 19.18
CA LEU A 189 -37.93 -5.52 19.41
C LEU A 189 -38.16 -5.11 20.88
N ALA A 190 -37.66 -5.87 21.84
CA ALA A 190 -37.77 -5.57 23.27
C ALA A 190 -36.88 -4.38 23.69
N SER A 191 -35.81 -4.12 22.96
CA SER A 191 -34.93 -2.95 23.18
C SER A 191 -35.45 -1.65 22.54
N LEU A 192 -36.42 -1.74 21.63
CA LEU A 192 -36.99 -0.57 20.95
C LEU A 192 -37.67 0.43 21.91
N PRO A 193 -38.53 0.01 22.86
CA PRO A 193 -39.16 0.95 23.80
C PRO A 193 -38.13 1.76 24.58
N ILE A 194 -37.01 1.13 24.98
CA ILE A 194 -35.93 1.79 25.70
C ILE A 194 -35.20 2.77 24.78
N SER A 195 -34.90 2.32 23.56
CA SER A 195 -34.19 3.15 22.57
C SER A 195 -34.97 4.42 22.24
N PHE A 196 -36.30 4.35 22.08
CA PHE A 196 -37.13 5.52 21.76
C PHE A 196 -37.08 6.66 22.81
N TYR A 197 -36.76 6.37 24.08
CA TYR A 197 -36.60 7.41 25.10
C TYR A 197 -35.26 8.15 25.00
N GLU A 198 -34.27 7.60 24.29
CA GLU A 198 -32.87 8.02 24.37
C GLU A 198 -32.29 8.48 23.02
N VAL A 199 -33.01 8.34 21.90
CA VAL A 199 -32.42 8.63 20.58
C VAL A 199 -32.31 10.14 20.32
N GLU A 200 -31.08 10.67 20.43
CA GLU A 200 -30.64 11.85 19.67
C GLU A 200 -29.89 11.44 18.38
N ASP A 201 -29.20 10.28 18.36
CA ASP A 201 -28.28 9.89 17.28
C ASP A 201 -28.55 8.51 16.64
N LEU A 202 -28.67 8.48 15.31
CA LEU A 202 -28.75 7.26 14.49
C LEU A 202 -27.54 6.29 14.62
N PRO A 203 -26.28 6.74 14.60
CA PRO A 203 -25.14 5.81 14.70
C PRO A 203 -25.08 5.09 16.04
N GLN A 204 -25.43 5.77 17.14
CA GLN A 204 -25.49 5.18 18.47
C GLN A 204 -26.61 4.14 18.58
N LEU A 205 -27.77 4.44 17.99
CA LEU A 205 -28.88 3.48 17.88
C LEU A 205 -28.46 2.21 17.12
N PHE A 206 -27.77 2.37 15.98
CA PHE A 206 -27.28 1.23 15.20
C PHE A 206 -26.30 0.38 16.01
N LEU A 207 -25.32 1.00 16.66
CA LEU A 207 -24.36 0.29 17.50
C LEU A 207 -25.08 -0.45 18.64
N ARG A 208 -25.96 0.22 19.39
CA ARG A 208 -26.73 -0.40 20.50
C ARG A 208 -27.60 -1.55 20.00
N SER A 209 -28.27 -1.37 18.86
CA SER A 209 -29.09 -2.43 18.26
C SER A 209 -28.25 -3.63 17.82
N SER A 210 -27.04 -3.42 17.29
CA SER A 210 -26.13 -4.51 16.90
C SER A 210 -25.62 -5.31 18.10
N ILE A 211 -25.30 -4.63 19.20
CA ILE A 211 -24.92 -5.28 20.47
C ILE A 211 -26.10 -6.08 21.03
N VAL A 212 -27.30 -5.51 21.06
CA VAL A 212 -28.52 -6.23 21.46
C VAL A 212 -28.74 -7.45 20.56
N PHE A 213 -28.63 -7.28 19.24
CA PHE A 213 -28.83 -8.35 18.27
C PHE A 213 -27.87 -9.52 18.51
N ILE A 214 -26.56 -9.26 18.66
CA ILE A 214 -25.54 -10.28 18.89
C ILE A 214 -25.72 -10.93 20.27
N SER A 215 -25.92 -10.14 21.32
CA SER A 215 -26.09 -10.66 22.68
C SER A 215 -27.35 -11.52 22.81
N CYS A 216 -28.47 -11.11 22.21
CA CYS A 216 -29.69 -11.90 22.18
C CYS A 216 -29.56 -13.15 21.29
N ALA A 217 -28.86 -13.07 20.16
CA ALA A 217 -28.56 -14.25 19.33
C ALA A 217 -27.76 -15.30 20.11
N LEU A 218 -26.69 -14.89 20.80
CA LEU A 218 -25.87 -15.78 21.64
C LEU A 218 -26.67 -16.31 22.83
N PHE A 219 -27.52 -15.47 23.44
CA PHE A 219 -28.46 -15.93 24.46
C PHE A 219 -29.40 -17.01 23.92
N GLY A 220 -29.96 -16.88 22.71
CA GLY A 220 -30.85 -17.90 22.16
C GLY A 220 -30.17 -19.23 21.89
N VAL A 221 -28.93 -19.20 21.39
CA VAL A 221 -28.11 -20.40 21.22
C VAL A 221 -27.86 -21.06 22.58
N THR A 222 -27.40 -20.28 23.56
CA THR A 222 -27.11 -20.79 24.91
C THR A 222 -28.35 -21.27 25.65
N PHE A 223 -29.49 -20.59 25.52
CA PHE A 223 -30.77 -20.99 26.12
C PHE A 223 -31.25 -22.33 25.57
N ARG A 224 -31.12 -22.56 24.25
CA ARG A 224 -31.40 -23.89 23.66
C ARG A 224 -30.50 -24.98 24.24
N TYR A 225 -29.23 -24.66 24.48
CA TYR A 225 -28.30 -25.61 25.07
C TYR A 225 -28.39 -25.73 26.60
N ALA A 226 -28.95 -24.77 27.31
CA ALA A 226 -29.17 -24.87 28.74
C ALA A 226 -30.47 -25.64 29.04
N VAL A 227 -31.55 -25.32 28.32
CA VAL A 227 -32.88 -25.90 28.52
C VAL A 227 -33.06 -27.12 27.60
N ARG A 228 -32.20 -28.13 27.80
CA ARG A 228 -32.12 -29.34 26.96
C ARG A 228 -33.16 -30.40 27.28
N ARG A 229 -33.45 -30.64 28.56
CA ARG A 229 -34.40 -31.69 29.00
C ARG A 229 -35.33 -31.23 30.10
N ASP A 230 -34.86 -30.32 30.94
CA ASP A 230 -35.63 -29.82 32.06
C ASP A 230 -36.46 -28.60 31.64
N LEU A 231 -37.26 -28.73 30.57
CA LEU A 231 -38.26 -27.73 30.19
C LEU A 231 -39.22 -27.43 31.34
N ASP A 232 -39.35 -28.35 32.30
CA ASP A 232 -40.22 -28.19 33.46
C ASP A 232 -39.52 -27.49 34.64
N ASN A 233 -38.18 -27.31 34.59
CA ASN A 233 -37.46 -26.62 35.66
C ASN A 233 -37.53 -25.10 35.48
N ILE A 234 -38.50 -24.50 36.18
CA ILE A 234 -38.72 -23.05 36.20
C ILE A 234 -37.46 -22.29 36.64
N GLN A 235 -36.66 -22.83 37.58
CA GLN A 235 -35.45 -22.15 38.06
C GLN A 235 -34.41 -21.97 36.96
N LEU A 236 -34.25 -22.97 36.08
CA LEU A 236 -33.32 -22.88 34.95
C LEU A 236 -33.83 -21.88 33.90
N LYS A 237 -35.14 -21.87 33.66
CA LYS A 237 -35.80 -20.98 32.69
C LYS A 237 -35.75 -19.52 33.08
N THR A 238 -35.92 -19.20 34.36
CA THR A 238 -35.83 -17.82 34.86
C THR A 238 -34.39 -17.43 35.19
N GLY A 239 -33.58 -18.39 35.65
CA GLY A 239 -32.18 -18.18 36.04
C GLY A 239 -31.27 -17.86 34.86
N ALA A 240 -31.44 -18.53 33.71
CA ALA A 240 -30.62 -18.28 32.52
C ALA A 240 -30.72 -16.83 31.97
N PRO A 241 -31.92 -16.28 31.68
CA PRO A 241 -32.05 -14.89 31.25
C PRO A 241 -31.65 -13.91 32.35
N ALA A 242 -31.90 -14.23 33.62
CA ALA A 242 -31.43 -13.40 34.74
C ALA A 242 -29.91 -13.31 34.74
N ALA A 243 -29.19 -14.44 34.68
CA ALA A 243 -27.72 -14.47 34.66
C ALA A 243 -27.15 -13.68 33.47
N PHE A 244 -27.72 -13.86 32.28
CA PHE A 244 -27.31 -13.09 31.09
C PHE A 244 -27.55 -11.59 31.26
N ALA A 245 -28.69 -11.21 31.85
CA ALA A 245 -29.01 -9.82 32.13
C ALA A 245 -28.07 -9.19 33.17
N PHE A 246 -27.75 -9.92 34.23
CA PHE A 246 -26.77 -9.48 35.24
C PHE A 246 -25.38 -9.29 34.64
N VAL A 247 -24.88 -10.27 33.89
CA VAL A 247 -23.55 -10.19 33.26
C VAL A 247 -23.48 -9.02 32.28
N ARG A 248 -24.50 -8.86 31.42
CA ARG A 248 -24.53 -7.76 30.46
C ARG A 248 -24.70 -6.39 31.14
N GLY A 249 -25.59 -6.28 32.12
CA GLY A 249 -25.83 -5.03 32.86
C GLY A 249 -24.60 -4.56 33.62
N LEU A 250 -23.90 -5.48 34.29
CA LEU A 250 -22.65 -5.16 34.99
C LEU A 250 -21.51 -4.82 34.02
N ALA A 251 -21.43 -5.48 32.87
CA ALA A 251 -20.42 -5.16 31.84
C ALA A 251 -20.65 -3.77 31.23
N LEU A 252 -21.90 -3.36 30.99
CA LEU A 252 -22.22 -2.02 30.50
C LEU A 252 -21.83 -0.94 31.51
N LEU A 253 -22.11 -1.18 32.80
CA LEU A 253 -21.67 -0.31 33.89
C LEU A 253 -20.14 -0.18 33.92
N GLU A 254 -19.40 -1.29 33.85
CA GLU A 254 -17.93 -1.26 33.83
C GLU A 254 -17.41 -0.45 32.65
N SER A 255 -18.02 -0.59 31.47
CA SER A 255 -17.62 0.16 30.27
C SER A 255 -17.96 1.66 30.31
N GLY A 256 -19.00 2.06 31.04
CA GLY A 256 -19.43 3.46 31.16
C GLY A 256 -18.68 4.27 32.23
N ARG A 257 -17.98 3.61 33.15
CA ARG A 257 -17.35 4.28 34.30
C ARG A 257 -16.00 4.90 33.96
N THR A 258 -16.01 6.21 33.70
CA THR A 258 -14.82 7.05 33.78
C THR A 258 -14.58 7.48 35.25
N PHE A 259 -13.80 6.68 35.97
CA PHE A 259 -12.82 7.09 37.00
C PHE A 259 -13.16 8.06 38.17
N GLU A 260 -14.41 8.41 38.50
CA GLU A 260 -14.69 9.13 39.77
C GLU A 260 -15.21 8.18 40.86
N LEU A 261 -14.31 7.70 41.71
CA LEU A 261 -14.62 6.81 42.84
C LEU A 261 -14.65 7.63 44.14
N SER A 262 -15.80 8.27 44.44
CA SER A 262 -16.10 8.82 45.77
C SER A 262 -17.11 7.93 46.51
N THR A 263 -17.24 8.03 47.83
CA THR A 263 -18.19 7.21 48.61
C THR A 263 -19.64 7.51 48.26
N ASP A 264 -19.97 8.78 47.99
CA ASP A 264 -21.29 9.17 47.46
C ASP A 264 -21.52 8.55 46.07
N THR A 265 -20.44 8.30 45.33
CA THR A 265 -20.48 7.59 44.05
C THR A 265 -20.83 6.11 44.23
N LEU A 266 -20.66 5.48 45.40
CA LEU A 266 -21.00 4.06 45.57
C LEU A 266 -22.52 3.83 45.51
N ILE A 267 -23.31 4.71 46.12
CA ILE A 267 -24.78 4.60 46.10
C ILE A 267 -25.28 4.83 44.68
N SER A 268 -24.78 5.88 44.00
CA SER A 268 -25.17 6.16 42.61
C SER A 268 -24.73 5.04 41.67
N VAL A 269 -23.54 4.45 41.85
CA VAL A 269 -23.06 3.29 41.10
C VAL A 269 -23.94 2.07 41.33
N THR A 270 -24.37 1.82 42.57
CA THR A 270 -25.24 0.68 42.87
C THR A 270 -26.62 0.85 42.21
N LEU A 271 -27.14 2.08 42.20
CA LEU A 271 -28.40 2.40 41.53
C LEU A 271 -28.26 2.30 40.01
N ASP A 272 -27.18 2.82 39.42
CA ASP A 272 -26.92 2.73 37.99
C ASP A 272 -26.70 1.28 37.52
N ALA A 273 -25.99 0.48 38.33
CA ALA A 273 -25.88 -0.96 38.15
C ALA A 273 -27.26 -1.63 38.16
N ALA A 274 -28.11 -1.28 39.13
CA ALA A 274 -29.44 -1.86 39.25
C ALA A 274 -30.33 -1.49 38.06
N VAL A 275 -30.31 -0.23 37.61
CA VAL A 275 -31.04 0.23 36.43
C VAL A 275 -30.55 -0.50 35.18
N SER A 276 -29.24 -0.61 34.99
CA SER A 276 -28.62 -1.33 33.87
C SER A 276 -29.01 -2.81 33.85
N VAL A 277 -29.02 -3.47 35.01
CA VAL A 277 -29.46 -4.87 35.12
C VAL A 277 -30.95 -4.99 34.80
N VAL A 278 -31.80 -4.11 35.34
CA VAL A 278 -33.24 -4.12 35.09
C VAL A 278 -33.54 -3.91 33.60
N GLU A 279 -32.86 -2.97 32.94
CA GLU A 279 -32.98 -2.76 31.50
C GLU A 279 -32.68 -4.05 30.72
N ASN A 280 -31.58 -4.73 31.06
CA ASN A 280 -31.21 -5.97 30.39
C ASN A 280 -32.16 -7.13 30.71
N ILE A 281 -32.78 -7.15 31.90
CA ILE A 281 -33.84 -8.12 32.22
C ILE A 281 -35.02 -7.92 31.26
N PHE A 282 -35.42 -6.68 30.99
CA PHE A 282 -36.50 -6.39 30.03
C PHE A 282 -36.16 -6.76 28.57
N ILE A 283 -34.89 -6.94 28.23
CA ILE A 283 -34.47 -7.40 26.90
C ILE A 283 -34.44 -8.94 26.82
N PHE A 284 -33.79 -9.60 27.78
CA PHE A 284 -33.62 -11.06 27.74
C PHE A 284 -34.86 -11.84 28.17
N LEU A 285 -35.69 -11.29 29.06
CA LEU A 285 -36.89 -11.99 29.53
C LEU A 285 -37.92 -12.22 28.39
N PRO A 286 -38.29 -11.22 27.55
CA PRO A 286 -39.14 -11.46 26.39
C PRO A 286 -38.53 -12.43 25.39
N ALA A 287 -37.20 -12.38 25.18
CA ALA A 287 -36.51 -13.32 24.30
C ALA A 287 -36.61 -14.76 24.84
N ALA A 288 -36.44 -14.96 26.15
CA ALA A 288 -36.59 -16.26 26.80
C ALA A 288 -38.03 -16.78 26.69
N VAL A 289 -39.02 -15.91 26.92
CA VAL A 289 -40.45 -16.25 26.77
C VAL A 289 -40.75 -16.66 25.34
N ALA A 290 -40.26 -15.90 24.34
CA ALA A 290 -40.44 -16.24 22.93
C ALA A 290 -39.82 -17.59 22.55
N LEU A 291 -38.62 -17.90 23.05
CA LEU A 291 -37.99 -19.21 22.85
C LEU A 291 -38.79 -20.33 23.51
N ASP A 292 -39.30 -20.12 24.73
CA ASP A 292 -40.17 -21.09 25.40
C ASP A 292 -41.45 -21.36 24.60
N TYR A 293 -42.06 -20.31 24.02
CA TYR A 293 -43.16 -20.45 23.08
C TYR A 293 -42.75 -21.22 21.81
N CYS A 294 -41.56 -20.96 21.25
CA CYS A 294 -41.05 -21.69 20.09
C CYS A 294 -40.82 -23.19 20.38
N PHE A 295 -40.35 -23.54 21.59
CA PHE A 295 -40.24 -24.94 22.02
C PHE A 295 -41.63 -25.58 22.20
N LYS A 296 -42.57 -24.88 22.85
CA LYS A 296 -43.96 -25.36 23.02
C LYS A 296 -44.68 -25.59 21.69
N MET A 297 -44.48 -24.69 20.72
CA MET A 297 -45.03 -24.82 19.37
C MET A 297 -44.28 -25.85 18.50
N ARG A 298 -43.25 -26.52 19.05
CA ARG A 298 -42.35 -27.45 18.32
C ARG A 298 -41.68 -26.83 17.09
N PHE A 299 -41.56 -25.51 17.02
CA PHE A 299 -40.76 -24.82 16.01
C PHE A 299 -39.26 -25.09 16.21
N LEU A 300 -38.87 -25.30 17.46
CA LEU A 300 -37.55 -25.72 17.88
C LEU A 300 -37.67 -27.04 18.65
N SER A 301 -36.76 -27.98 18.40
CA SER A 301 -36.68 -29.18 19.23
C SER A 301 -35.65 -28.96 20.34
N PRO A 302 -35.93 -29.35 21.59
CA PRO A 302 -34.94 -29.34 22.64
C PRO A 302 -33.88 -30.42 22.36
N PHE A 303 -32.61 -30.09 22.60
CA PHE A 303 -31.49 -31.00 22.39
C PHE A 303 -31.37 -32.01 23.55
N PRO A 304 -30.95 -33.27 23.33
CA PRO A 304 -30.74 -33.94 22.06
C PRO A 304 -32.00 -34.69 21.61
N ARG A 305 -32.25 -34.74 20.31
CA ARG A 305 -33.26 -35.65 19.74
C ARG A 305 -32.74 -37.07 19.90
N ARG A 306 -33.40 -37.91 20.71
CA ARG A 306 -33.05 -39.34 20.74
C ARG A 306 -33.42 -39.97 19.40
N LYS A 307 -32.49 -40.73 18.81
CA LYS A 307 -32.78 -41.72 17.77
C LYS A 307 -33.79 -42.72 18.35
N GLN A 308 -34.97 -42.84 17.75
CA GLN A 308 -35.74 -44.08 17.82
C GLN A 308 -35.28 -44.97 16.67
#